data_AF-A0A228RGG6-F1
#
_entry.id   AF-A0A228RGG6-F1
#
_cell.length_a   1.000
_cell.length_b   1.000
_cell.length_c   1.000
_cell.angle_alpha   90.00
_cell.angle_beta   90.00
_cell.angle_gamma   90.00
#
_symmetry.space_group_name_H-M   'P 1'
#
loop_
_entity.id
_entity.type
_entity.pdbx_description
1 polymer ?
#
loop_
_entity_poly.entity_id
_entity_poly.type
_entity_poly.pdbx_seq_one_letter_code
_entity_poly.pdbx_strand_id
1 'polypeptide(L)'
;MSKVTLGGNPIDLAGTFPAVGAQGADFKLVGKDLADLSLASFAGKRKVLNIVPSLDTPTCATSTRKFNEAASSLDNTVVVVVSADLPFAATRFCTTEGLENVVTASTFRTGRAFANAYGVDVTSGPLNGLTARAVVVLDEQDKVIHAELVGEIKDEPNYDAALAALK
;
A
#
# COMPACT_ATOMS: atom_id res chain seq x y z
N MET A 1 5.46 6.90 -19.31
CA MET A 1 4.63 5.75 -18.90
C MET A 1 5.54 4.75 -18.23
N SER A 2 5.47 4.62 -16.91
CA SER A 2 6.10 3.54 -16.16
C SER A 2 5.50 2.23 -16.64
N LYS A 3 6.27 1.44 -17.40
CA LYS A 3 5.85 0.10 -17.81
C LYS A 3 6.12 -0.84 -16.65
N VAL A 4 5.10 -1.09 -15.83
CA VAL A 4 5.14 -2.14 -14.82
C VAL A 4 4.95 -3.49 -15.51
N THR A 5 5.64 -4.53 -15.04
CA THR A 5 5.55 -5.88 -15.57
C THR A 5 5.00 -6.86 -14.54
N LEU A 6 4.40 -7.95 -15.03
CA LEU A 6 4.04 -9.14 -14.27
C LEU A 6 4.74 -10.35 -14.87
N GLY A 7 5.79 -10.82 -14.19
CA GLY A 7 6.68 -11.85 -14.70
C GLY A 7 7.30 -11.47 -16.05
N GLY A 8 7.72 -10.21 -16.19
CA GLY A 8 8.28 -9.66 -17.43
C GLY A 8 7.24 -9.24 -18.49
N ASN A 9 5.95 -9.54 -18.30
CA ASN A 9 4.90 -9.14 -19.24
C ASN A 9 4.38 -7.75 -18.89
N PRO A 10 4.40 -6.76 -19.80
CA PRO A 10 3.86 -5.43 -19.53
C PRO A 10 2.38 -5.48 -19.12
N ILE A 11 2.02 -4.68 -18.11
CA ILE A 11 0.63 -4.45 -17.69
C ILE A 11 0.33 -2.94 -17.73
N ASP A 12 -0.94 -2.60 -17.93
CA ASP A 12 -1.40 -1.23 -18.00
C ASP A 12 -1.86 -0.74 -16.62
N LEU A 13 -1.43 0.48 -16.27
CA LEU A 13 -1.85 1.19 -15.07
C LEU A 13 -2.62 2.45 -15.44
N ALA A 14 -3.71 2.71 -14.74
CA ALA A 14 -4.46 3.97 -14.81
C ALA A 14 -4.15 4.87 -13.60
N GLY A 15 -4.34 6.18 -13.81
CA GLY A 15 -4.05 7.21 -12.82
C GLY A 15 -2.63 7.77 -12.89
N THR A 16 -2.29 8.63 -11.94
CA THR A 16 -0.97 9.29 -11.85
C THR A 16 -0.34 8.93 -10.52
N PHE A 17 0.82 8.27 -10.56
CA PHE A 17 1.54 7.91 -9.34
C PHE A 17 2.08 9.17 -8.64
N PRO A 18 1.95 9.30 -7.30
CA PRO A 18 2.35 10.51 -6.60
C PRO A 18 3.86 10.75 -6.66
N ALA A 19 4.23 12.02 -6.77
CA ALA A 19 5.61 12.46 -6.66
C ALA A 19 5.92 12.91 -5.22
N VAL A 20 7.18 12.77 -4.81
CA VAL A 20 7.66 13.34 -3.54
C VAL A 20 7.39 14.84 -3.51
N GLY A 21 6.85 15.31 -2.39
CA GLY A 21 6.45 16.69 -2.16
C GLY A 21 4.98 17.00 -2.44
N ALA A 22 4.26 16.11 -3.13
CA ALA A 22 2.83 16.26 -3.37
C ALA A 22 2.00 15.97 -2.10
N GLN A 23 0.78 16.51 -2.08
CA GLN A 23 -0.23 16.11 -1.09
C GLN A 23 -0.76 14.72 -1.42
N GLY A 24 -0.79 13.80 -0.45
CA GLY A 24 -1.42 12.50 -0.58
C GLY A 24 -2.92 12.63 -0.85
N ALA A 25 -3.44 11.84 -1.79
CA ALA A 25 -4.87 11.81 -2.07
C ALA A 25 -5.63 11.16 -0.91
N ASP A 26 -6.70 11.80 -0.44
CA ASP A 26 -7.56 11.18 0.57
C ASP A 26 -8.29 9.96 0.00
N PHE A 27 -8.70 9.05 0.89
CA PHE A 27 -9.29 7.78 0.52
C PHE A 27 -10.40 7.35 1.47
N LYS A 28 -11.18 6.38 1.01
CA LYS A 28 -12.19 5.70 1.81
C LYS A 28 -12.01 4.20 1.65
N LEU A 29 -11.18 3.61 2.50
CA LEU A 29 -10.89 2.18 2.55
C LEU A 29 -11.67 1.51 3.67
N VAL A 30 -11.64 0.18 3.73
CA VAL A 30 -12.37 -0.58 4.74
C VAL A 30 -11.42 -1.34 5.66
N GLY A 31 -11.51 -1.07 6.96
CA GLY A 31 -10.74 -1.75 8.00
C GLY A 31 -11.23 -3.18 8.28
N LYS A 32 -10.49 -3.89 9.14
CA LYS A 32 -10.79 -5.28 9.55
C LYS A 32 -12.17 -5.46 10.20
N ASP A 33 -12.68 -4.41 10.83
CA ASP A 33 -13.98 -4.33 11.51
C ASP A 33 -15.11 -3.81 10.59
N LEU A 34 -14.84 -3.70 9.29
CA LEU A 34 -15.74 -3.17 8.25
C LEU A 34 -16.01 -1.66 8.34
N ALA A 35 -15.35 -0.95 9.26
CA ALA A 35 -15.43 0.50 9.35
C ALA A 35 -14.68 1.19 8.21
N ASP A 36 -15.09 2.41 7.89
CA ASP A 36 -14.41 3.24 6.89
C ASP A 36 -13.12 3.85 7.49
N LEU A 37 -12.04 3.83 6.71
CA LEU A 37 -10.75 4.43 7.01
C LEU A 37 -10.41 5.49 5.96
N SER A 38 -9.94 6.65 6.41
CA SER A 38 -9.42 7.74 5.57
C SER A 38 -8.10 8.28 6.12
N LEU A 39 -7.50 9.28 5.49
CA LEU A 39 -6.31 9.94 6.05
C LEU A 39 -6.60 10.52 7.44
N ALA A 40 -7.81 11.05 7.65
CA ALA A 40 -8.25 11.59 8.95
C ALA A 40 -8.28 10.53 10.06
N SER A 41 -8.46 9.24 9.74
CA SER A 41 -8.36 8.14 10.70
C SER A 41 -6.95 8.00 11.30
N PHE A 42 -5.94 8.59 10.65
CA PHE A 42 -4.53 8.54 11.03
C PHE A 42 -3.92 9.94 11.22
N ALA A 43 -4.76 10.95 11.47
CA ALA A 43 -4.33 12.34 11.58
C ALA A 43 -3.16 12.51 12.55
N GLY A 44 -2.16 13.29 12.13
CA GLY A 44 -0.97 13.59 12.92
C GLY A 44 0.08 12.48 12.99
N LYS A 45 -0.14 11.29 12.43
CA LYS A 45 0.89 10.23 12.31
C LYS A 45 1.63 10.31 10.98
N ARG A 46 2.87 9.81 10.88
CA ARG A 46 3.41 9.36 9.58
C ARG A 46 2.68 8.11 9.13
N LYS A 47 2.46 7.95 7.83
CA LYS A 47 1.74 6.79 7.26
C LYS A 47 2.61 6.11 6.22
N VAL A 48 2.76 4.79 6.33
CA VAL A 48 3.36 3.94 5.29
C VAL A 48 2.23 3.22 4.57
N LEU A 49 1.90 3.64 3.36
CA LEU A 49 0.96 2.94 2.49
C LEU A 49 1.72 1.82 1.77
N ASN A 50 1.62 0.60 2.30
CA ASN A 50 2.20 -0.60 1.71
C ASN A 50 1.15 -1.24 0.80
N ILE A 51 1.22 -0.95 -0.51
CA ILE A 51 0.18 -1.27 -1.49
C ILE A 51 0.53 -2.59 -2.19
N VAL A 52 -0.38 -3.56 -2.15
CA VAL A 52 -0.19 -4.91 -2.70
C VAL A 52 -1.36 -5.33 -3.59
N PRO A 53 -1.11 -6.09 -4.67
CA PRO A 53 -2.18 -6.68 -5.48
C PRO A 53 -3.13 -7.55 -4.64
N SER A 54 -2.56 -8.44 -3.83
CA SER A 54 -3.25 -9.24 -2.82
C SER A 54 -2.26 -9.68 -1.75
N LEU A 55 -2.73 -9.72 -0.51
CA LEU A 55 -2.06 -10.31 0.65
C LEU A 55 -2.18 -11.85 0.67
N ASP A 56 -3.11 -12.42 -0.10
CA ASP A 56 -3.37 -13.86 -0.24
C ASP A 56 -2.52 -14.47 -1.36
N THR A 57 -1.23 -14.11 -1.38
CA THR A 57 -0.27 -14.68 -2.32
C THR A 57 0.81 -15.47 -1.57
N PRO A 58 1.35 -16.56 -2.15
CA PRO A 58 2.42 -17.35 -1.50
C PRO A 58 3.69 -16.53 -1.23
N THR A 59 3.79 -15.34 -1.82
CA THR A 59 4.71 -14.26 -1.44
C THR A 59 4.27 -13.56 -0.14
N CYS A 60 4.05 -14.33 0.93
CA CYS A 60 4.08 -13.82 2.30
C CYS A 60 5.56 -13.64 2.69
N ALA A 61 6.24 -12.72 2.02
CA ALA A 61 7.68 -12.58 2.13
C ALA A 61 8.03 -12.13 3.56
N THR A 62 8.92 -12.87 4.23
CA THR A 62 9.42 -12.54 5.57
C THR A 62 9.95 -11.10 5.64
N SER A 63 10.49 -10.60 4.53
CA SER A 63 10.89 -9.21 4.30
C SER A 63 9.73 -8.22 4.46
N THR A 64 8.56 -8.47 3.87
CA THR A 64 7.38 -7.59 4.02
C THR A 64 6.92 -7.55 5.47
N ARG A 65 6.92 -8.69 6.18
CA ARG A 65 6.61 -8.72 7.62
C ARG A 65 7.63 -7.91 8.42
N LYS A 66 8.93 -8.13 8.19
CA LYS A 66 10.01 -7.39 8.85
C LYS A 66 9.94 -5.89 8.59
N PHE A 67 9.62 -5.49 7.37
CA PHE A 67 9.41 -4.09 7.02
C PHE A 67 8.23 -3.49 7.77
N ASN A 68 7.09 -4.18 7.78
CA ASN A 68 5.90 -3.72 8.50
C ASN A 68 6.20 -3.56 10.00
N GLU A 69 6.86 -4.55 10.60
CA GLU A 69 7.28 -4.51 12.01
C GLU A 69 8.26 -3.37 12.30
N ALA A 70 9.30 -3.21 11.47
CA ALA A 70 10.28 -2.14 11.63
C ALA A 70 9.63 -0.76 11.50
N ALA A 71 8.82 -0.54 10.46
CA ALA A 71 8.16 0.74 10.22
C ALA A 71 7.11 1.06 11.30
N SER A 72 6.35 0.07 11.76
CA SER A 72 5.32 0.27 12.79
C SER A 72 5.89 0.44 14.20
N SER A 73 7.16 0.07 14.42
CA SER A 73 7.90 0.32 15.66
C SER A 73 8.52 1.72 15.76
N LEU A 74 8.61 2.47 14.65
CA LEU A 74 9.14 3.83 14.64
C LEU A 74 8.10 4.79 15.22
N ASP A 75 8.50 5.67 16.15
CA ASP A 75 7.65 6.55 16.96
C ASP A 75 6.29 6.90 16.35
N ASN A 76 6.03 8.08 15.83
CA ASN A 76 4.69 8.47 15.41
C ASN A 76 4.27 7.86 14.05
N THR A 77 4.25 6.53 13.87
CA THR A 77 4.06 5.85 12.56
C THR A 77 2.93 4.83 12.58
N VAL A 78 2.19 4.77 11.48
CA VAL A 78 1.25 3.67 11.19
C VAL A 78 1.58 3.07 9.82
N VAL A 79 1.54 1.75 9.73
CA VAL A 79 1.62 1.04 8.45
C VAL A 79 0.20 0.69 8.02
N VAL A 80 -0.19 1.15 6.84
CA VAL A 80 -1.48 0.86 6.23
C VAL A 80 -1.25 -0.04 5.02
N VAL A 81 -1.61 -1.30 5.16
CA VAL A 81 -1.47 -2.31 4.11
C VAL A 81 -2.73 -2.29 3.26
N VAL A 82 -2.60 -1.83 2.01
CA VAL A 82 -3.73 -1.57 1.12
C VAL A 82 -3.81 -2.64 0.03
N SER A 83 -4.97 -3.26 -0.12
CA SER A 83 -5.24 -4.25 -1.17
C SER A 83 -6.72 -4.30 -1.53
N ALA A 84 -7.08 -5.10 -2.55
CA ALA A 84 -8.47 -5.41 -2.87
C ALA A 84 -9.03 -6.60 -2.06
N ASP A 85 -8.23 -7.24 -1.21
CA ASP A 85 -8.68 -8.37 -0.39
C ASP A 85 -9.76 -7.91 0.58
N LEU A 86 -10.78 -8.74 0.78
CA LEU A 86 -11.84 -8.41 1.73
C LEU A 86 -11.30 -8.40 3.17
N PRO A 87 -11.88 -7.58 4.06
CA PRO A 87 -11.53 -7.59 5.49
C PRO A 87 -11.57 -8.97 6.16
N PHE A 88 -12.42 -9.88 5.65
CA PHE A 88 -12.51 -11.26 6.13
C PHE A 88 -11.27 -12.12 5.82
N ALA A 89 -10.54 -11.77 4.76
CA ALA A 89 -9.28 -12.41 4.39
C ALA A 89 -8.10 -11.75 5.10
N ALA A 90 -8.20 -10.44 5.37
CA ALA A 90 -7.17 -9.63 6.02
C ALA A 90 -6.64 -10.20 7.34
N THR A 91 -7.51 -10.87 8.11
CA THR A 91 -7.16 -11.49 9.40
C THR A 91 -6.27 -12.72 9.28
N ARG A 92 -6.15 -13.32 8.09
CA ARG A 92 -5.37 -14.55 7.85
C ARG A 92 -3.93 -14.30 7.43
N PHE A 93 -3.53 -13.04 7.24
CA PHE A 93 -2.26 -12.73 6.57
C PHE A 93 -1.08 -12.59 7.52
N CYS A 94 -0.05 -13.39 7.28
CA CYS A 94 1.17 -13.46 8.08
C CYS A 94 1.95 -12.13 8.12
N THR A 95 1.76 -11.26 7.12
CA THR A 95 2.45 -9.96 7.03
C THR A 95 1.91 -8.90 8.00
N THR A 96 0.74 -9.14 8.60
CA THR A 96 0.09 -8.20 9.53
C THR A 96 -0.28 -8.83 10.88
N GLU A 97 -0.28 -10.16 10.98
CA GLU A 97 -0.66 -10.88 12.19
C GLU A 97 0.26 -10.56 13.38
N GLY A 98 -0.33 -10.09 14.48
CA GLY A 98 0.38 -9.79 15.72
C GLY A 98 1.31 -8.57 15.67
N LEU A 99 1.22 -7.73 14.64
CA LEU A 99 2.00 -6.49 14.55
C LEU A 99 1.16 -5.29 15.02
N GLU A 100 1.64 -4.60 16.06
CA GLU A 100 1.04 -3.35 16.52
C GLU A 100 1.27 -2.23 15.49
N ASN A 101 0.32 -1.29 15.39
CA ASN A 101 0.33 -0.18 14.43
C ASN A 101 0.39 -0.58 12.95
N VAL A 102 0.06 -1.83 12.62
CA VAL A 102 -0.18 -2.30 11.25
C VAL A 102 -1.68 -2.47 11.03
N VAL A 103 -2.23 -1.79 10.03
CA VAL A 103 -3.66 -1.74 9.71
C VAL A 103 -3.87 -2.24 8.29
N THR A 104 -4.75 -3.22 8.11
CA THR A 104 -5.21 -3.66 6.79
C THR A 104 -6.37 -2.77 6.32
N ALA A 105 -6.32 -2.28 5.09
CA ALA A 105 -7.31 -1.38 4.53
C ALA A 105 -7.71 -1.81 3.10
N SER A 106 -8.95 -2.27 2.94
CA SER A 106 -9.45 -2.82 1.69
C SER A 106 -10.06 -1.77 0.77
N THR A 107 -9.80 -1.85 -0.53
CA THR A 107 -10.39 -0.97 -1.55
C THR A 107 -11.83 -1.35 -1.93
N PHE A 108 -12.32 -2.52 -1.52
CA PHE A 108 -13.50 -3.17 -2.13
C PHE A 108 -14.76 -2.30 -2.18
N ARG A 109 -15.00 -1.47 -1.16
CA ARG A 109 -16.22 -0.65 -1.04
C ARG A 109 -16.27 0.49 -2.05
N THR A 110 -15.12 1.04 -2.43
CA THR A 110 -15.00 2.13 -3.40
C THR A 110 -14.46 1.67 -4.76
N GLY A 111 -14.23 0.37 -4.92
CA GLY A 111 -13.65 -0.21 -6.14
C GLY A 111 -12.30 0.40 -6.47
N ARG A 112 -12.18 0.98 -7.67
CA ARG A 112 -10.91 1.49 -8.23
C ARG A 112 -10.51 2.87 -7.73
N ALA A 113 -11.34 3.54 -6.91
CA ALA A 113 -11.11 4.96 -6.55
C ALA A 113 -9.72 5.21 -5.94
N PHE A 114 -9.32 4.43 -4.93
CA PHE A 114 -7.98 4.53 -4.34
C PHE A 114 -6.89 4.23 -5.38
N ALA A 115 -7.03 3.13 -6.10
CA ALA A 115 -6.01 2.67 -7.04
C ALA A 115 -5.76 3.70 -8.14
N ASN A 116 -6.83 4.33 -8.65
CA ASN A 116 -6.75 5.34 -9.68
C ASN A 116 -6.15 6.65 -9.14
N ALA A 117 -6.56 7.09 -7.95
CA ALA A 117 -6.04 8.29 -7.31
C ALA A 117 -4.53 8.19 -7.00
N TYR A 118 -4.04 6.98 -6.72
CA TYR A 118 -2.63 6.70 -6.46
C TYR A 118 -1.85 6.19 -7.68
N GLY A 119 -2.47 6.09 -8.87
CA GLY A 119 -1.77 5.64 -10.08
C GLY A 119 -1.32 4.17 -10.06
N VAL A 120 -2.04 3.33 -9.31
CA VAL A 120 -1.77 1.90 -9.13
C VAL A 120 -2.94 1.02 -9.60
N ASP A 121 -3.88 1.56 -10.36
CA ASP A 121 -5.04 0.82 -10.89
C ASP A 121 -4.63 -0.06 -12.07
N VAL A 122 -4.54 -1.37 -11.87
CA VAL A 122 -4.23 -2.32 -12.94
C VAL A 122 -5.46 -2.50 -13.84
N THR A 123 -5.32 -2.21 -15.13
CA THR A 123 -6.43 -2.24 -16.10
C THR A 123 -6.33 -3.33 -17.16
N SER A 124 -5.23 -4.10 -17.18
CA SER A 124 -5.05 -5.22 -18.11
C SER A 124 -4.45 -6.46 -17.46
N GLY A 125 -4.50 -7.58 -18.18
CA GLY A 125 -3.96 -8.86 -17.72
C GLY A 125 -4.74 -9.49 -16.54
N PRO A 126 -4.15 -10.50 -15.88
CA PRO A 126 -4.83 -11.28 -14.85
C PRO A 126 -5.04 -10.51 -13.53
N LEU A 127 -4.33 -9.41 -13.31
CA LEU A 127 -4.46 -8.58 -12.11
C LEU A 127 -5.41 -7.39 -12.31
N ASN A 128 -6.13 -7.33 -13.44
CA ASN A 128 -7.08 -6.25 -13.71
C ASN A 128 -8.12 -6.12 -12.58
N GLY A 129 -8.23 -4.92 -12.00
CA GLY A 129 -9.10 -4.62 -10.87
C GLY A 129 -8.41 -4.68 -9.50
N LEU A 130 -7.14 -5.08 -9.46
CA LEU A 130 -6.29 -5.03 -8.27
C LEU A 130 -5.38 -3.79 -8.31
N THR A 131 -4.65 -3.60 -7.21
CA THR A 131 -3.60 -2.58 -7.15
C THR A 131 -2.28 -3.13 -7.68
N ALA A 132 -1.42 -2.27 -8.22
CA ALA A 132 -0.02 -2.58 -8.46
C ALA A 132 0.76 -2.69 -7.13
N ARG A 133 2.02 -3.12 -7.20
CA ARG A 133 2.93 -3.13 -6.04
C ARG A 133 3.58 -1.77 -5.87
N ALA A 134 3.36 -1.13 -4.73
CA ALA A 134 3.95 0.18 -4.44
C ALA A 134 4.13 0.43 -2.93
N VAL A 135 5.02 1.36 -2.59
CA VAL A 135 5.16 1.91 -1.24
C VAL A 135 5.12 3.43 -1.33
N VAL A 136 4.22 4.05 -0.57
CA VAL A 136 4.14 5.50 -0.44
C VAL A 136 4.23 5.86 1.04
N VAL A 137 5.12 6.76 1.39
CA VAL A 137 5.28 7.26 2.76
C VAL A 137 4.81 8.70 2.83
N LEU A 138 3.94 8.97 3.80
CA LEU A 138 3.37 10.27 4.10
C LEU A 138 3.87 10.78 5.46
N ASP A 139 4.13 12.07 5.56
CA ASP A 139 4.40 12.75 6.84
C ASP A 139 3.12 12.99 7.67
N GLU A 140 3.27 13.67 8.80
CA GLU A 140 2.17 14.01 9.71
C GLU A 140 1.08 14.89 9.07
N GLN A 141 1.41 15.62 8.00
CA GLN A 141 0.51 16.49 7.24
C GLN A 141 0.09 15.89 5.89
N ASP A 142 0.27 14.58 5.73
CA ASP A 142 -0.12 13.81 4.54
C ASP A 142 0.67 14.19 3.28
N LYS A 143 1.84 14.81 3.40
CA LYS A 143 2.73 15.09 2.27
C LYS A 143 3.60 13.88 1.98
N VAL A 144 3.77 13.57 0.69
CA VAL A 144 4.56 12.44 0.22
C VAL A 144 6.04 12.70 0.44
N ILE A 145 6.69 11.89 1.26
CA ILE A 145 8.14 11.96 1.54
C ILE A 145 8.93 10.84 0.89
N HIS A 146 8.26 9.75 0.50
CA HIS A 146 8.81 8.69 -0.34
C HIS A 146 7.69 8.08 -1.20
N ALA A 147 7.99 7.73 -2.44
CA ALA A 147 7.05 7.05 -3.32
C ALA A 147 7.80 6.14 -4.30
N GLU A 148 7.49 4.86 -4.27
CA GLU A 148 8.04 3.84 -5.15
C GLU A 148 6.91 3.03 -5.77
N LEU A 149 6.86 3.03 -7.10
CA LEU A 149 6.08 2.08 -7.89
C LEU A 149 7.02 1.00 -8.38
N VAL A 150 6.82 -0.24 -7.93
CA VAL A 150 7.73 -1.35 -8.25
C VAL A 150 7.59 -1.71 -9.73
N GLY A 151 8.72 -1.80 -10.43
CA GLY A 151 8.76 -2.05 -11.87
C GLY A 151 8.29 -3.45 -12.27
N GLU A 152 8.46 -4.44 -11.40
CA GLU A 152 7.97 -5.82 -11.57
C GLU A 152 7.14 -6.21 -10.34
N ILE A 153 5.90 -6.65 -10.55
CA ILE A 153 4.96 -6.96 -9.46
C ILE A 153 5.49 -8.04 -8.51
N LYS A 154 6.33 -8.96 -9.02
CA LYS A 154 6.92 -10.05 -8.23
C LYS A 154 8.13 -9.62 -7.39
N ASP A 155 8.69 -8.44 -7.65
CA ASP A 155 9.85 -7.94 -6.93
C ASP A 155 9.44 -7.25 -5.62
N GLU A 156 10.39 -7.19 -4.68
CA GLU A 156 10.20 -6.43 -3.44
C GLU A 156 10.46 -4.93 -3.67
N PRO A 157 9.71 -4.04 -3.00
CA PRO A 157 10.06 -2.64 -2.89
C PRO A 157 11.41 -2.44 -2.20
N ASN A 158 12.01 -1.26 -2.38
CA ASN A 158 13.16 -0.80 -1.62
C ASN A 158 12.75 -0.35 -0.20
N TYR A 159 12.53 -1.34 0.68
CA TYR A 159 12.13 -1.12 2.06
C TYR A 159 13.11 -0.25 2.86
N ASP A 160 14.41 -0.36 2.59
CA ASP A 160 15.43 0.45 3.27
C ASP A 160 15.26 1.94 2.96
N ALA A 161 14.95 2.29 1.70
CA ALA A 161 14.67 3.67 1.30
C ALA A 161 13.39 4.21 1.96
N ALA A 162 12.33 3.39 2.04
CA ALA A 162 11.10 3.77 2.71
C ALA A 162 11.29 3.99 4.22
N LEU A 163 12.06 3.10 4.89
CA LEU A 163 12.40 3.25 6.31
C LEU A 163 13.31 4.45 6.57
N ALA A 164 14.26 4.72 5.68
CA ALA A 164 15.15 5.88 5.80
C ALA A 164 14.40 7.21 5.71
N ALA A 165 13.30 7.28 4.95
CA ALA A 165 12.46 8.47 4.85
C ALA A 165 11.68 8.81 6.13
N LEU A 166 11.59 7.87 7.08
CA LEU A 166 10.89 8.04 8.37
C LEU A 166 11.83 8.42 9.53
N LYS A 167 13.13 8.51 9.27
CA LYS A 167 14.18 8.82 10.26
C LYS A 167 14.47 10.31 10.33
#